data_AF-A0A974PAK7-F1
#
_entry.id   AF-A0A974PAK7-F1
#
_cell.length_a   1.000
_cell.length_b   1.000
_cell.length_c   1.000
_cell.angle_alpha   90.00
_cell.angle_beta   90.00
_cell.angle_gamma   90.00
#
_symmetry.space_group_name_H-M   'P 1'
#
loop_
_entity.id
_entity.type
_entity.pdbx_description
1 polymer ?
#
loop_
_entity_poly.entity_id
_entity_poly.type
_entity_poly.pdbx_seq_one_letter_code
_entity_poly.pdbx_strand_id
1 'polypeptide(L)'
;MWEKADIKASSLKPKDVRKDILLGRVTLKHNQDGALSIDQIYDTDVDGTQLVTRAIGGETLKADKIIVGSKDDPDQPFLSNSVKEDGKEGNKLNVHAALTEFTGNLRTGAISSYGALDVNGELAVTAGSEQVFKVNDSGDVDMSGSVAVAGSFSAKSGIEVSGGMAVLDVPQVMVGGNMVTLNKNASKENNSGFEVIRKDEPSAKLLWDEKSKGWMIGTDVKEGMRPAACSMSPMEQSGSSCMAAHLPMACIPTVSCIRRTGSRLSAPMRRATSRSTRH
;
A
#
# COMPACT_ATOMS: atom_id res chain seq x y z
N MET A 1 -4.51 46.08 -23.45
CA MET A 1 -3.71 47.14 -22.80
C MET A 1 -2.55 47.43 -23.73
N TRP A 2 -2.43 48.65 -24.26
CA TRP A 2 -1.26 49.04 -25.05
C TRP A 2 -0.26 49.66 -24.08
N GLU A 3 0.80 48.93 -23.74
CA GLU A 3 1.92 49.53 -23.00
C GLU A 3 2.71 50.40 -23.98
N LYS A 4 2.70 51.71 -23.77
CA LYS A 4 3.66 52.62 -24.40
C LYS A 4 4.87 52.69 -23.48
N ALA A 5 5.97 52.06 -23.87
CA ALA A 5 7.25 52.26 -23.21
C ALA A 5 7.71 53.71 -23.44
N ASP A 6 7.87 54.47 -22.37
CA ASP A 6 8.47 55.81 -22.41
C ASP A 6 9.99 55.66 -22.31
N ILE A 7 10.69 55.95 -23.40
CA ILE A 7 12.16 55.87 -23.46
C ILE A 7 12.72 57.23 -23.06
N LYS A 8 13.38 57.28 -21.90
CA LYS A 8 14.04 58.48 -21.41
C LYS A 8 15.53 58.43 -21.70
N ALA A 9 16.07 59.52 -22.23
CA ALA A 9 17.50 59.71 -22.40
C ALA A 9 18.04 60.65 -21.32
N SER A 10 19.23 60.35 -20.79
CA SER A 10 19.92 61.17 -19.81
C SER A 10 21.42 61.15 -20.09
N SER A 11 22.08 62.29 -19.92
CA SER A 11 23.55 62.38 -19.96
C SER A 11 24.21 61.85 -18.67
N LEU A 12 23.41 61.59 -17.63
CA LEU A 12 23.85 61.05 -16.36
C LEU A 12 23.31 59.63 -16.17
N LYS A 13 24.18 58.71 -15.72
CA LYS A 13 23.78 57.38 -15.30
C LYS A 13 22.83 57.46 -14.08
N PRO A 14 21.71 56.72 -14.05
CA PRO A 14 20.85 56.66 -12.88
C PRO A 14 21.61 56.22 -11.63
N LYS A 15 21.30 56.85 -10.49
CA LYS A 15 21.92 56.50 -9.20
C LYS A 15 21.55 55.09 -8.73
N ASP A 16 20.39 54.58 -9.14
CA ASP A 16 19.89 53.25 -8.81
C ASP A 16 19.45 52.51 -10.08
N VAL A 17 20.36 51.70 -10.61
CA VAL A 17 20.14 50.92 -11.85
C VAL A 17 19.11 49.80 -11.71
N ARG A 18 18.55 49.59 -10.51
CA ARG A 18 17.45 48.62 -10.29
C ARG A 18 16.07 49.21 -10.60
N LYS A 19 15.96 50.54 -10.70
CA LYS A 19 14.68 51.23 -10.98
C LYS A 19 14.45 51.48 -12.46
N ASP A 20 15.53 51.58 -13.23
CA ASP A 20 15.50 51.85 -14.66
C ASP A 20 16.21 50.73 -15.42
N ILE A 21 15.60 50.22 -16.49
CA ILE A 21 16.27 49.31 -17.42
C ILE A 21 17.19 50.15 -18.31
N LEU A 22 18.50 49.97 -18.17
CA LEU A 22 19.47 50.64 -19.03
C LEU A 22 19.51 49.94 -20.39
N LEU A 23 19.01 50.62 -21.43
CA LEU A 23 18.94 50.06 -22.79
C LEU A 23 20.26 50.17 -23.54
N GLY A 24 21.15 51.08 -23.13
CA GLY A 24 22.46 51.28 -23.74
C GLY A 24 22.99 52.69 -23.53
N ARG A 25 24.27 52.88 -23.79
CA ARG A 25 24.93 54.19 -23.82
C ARG A 25 25.03 54.64 -25.28
N VAL A 26 24.67 55.89 -25.56
CA VAL A 26 24.82 56.49 -26.89
C VAL A 26 25.84 57.61 -26.87
N THR A 27 26.66 57.70 -27.91
CA THR A 27 27.44 58.90 -28.22
C THR A 27 26.74 59.65 -29.34
N LEU A 28 26.73 60.99 -29.26
CA LEU A 28 26.10 61.86 -30.25
C LEU A 28 27.19 62.62 -31.00
N LYS A 29 26.95 62.91 -32.29
CA LYS A 29 27.79 63.80 -33.11
C LYS A 29 26.98 64.97 -33.64
N HIS A 30 27.66 66.09 -33.86
CA HIS A 30 27.09 67.22 -34.59
C HIS A 30 27.15 66.96 -36.10
N ASN A 31 26.02 67.17 -36.76
CA ASN A 31 25.90 67.23 -38.20
C ASN A 31 26.30 68.63 -38.70
N GLN A 32 26.49 68.75 -40.02
CA GLN A 32 26.87 70.01 -40.68
C GLN A 32 25.81 71.11 -40.57
N ASP A 33 24.56 70.74 -40.27
CA ASP A 33 23.42 71.62 -40.00
C ASP A 33 23.27 71.97 -38.50
N GLY A 34 24.20 71.52 -37.65
CA GLY A 34 24.19 71.72 -36.21
C GLY A 34 23.32 70.73 -35.43
N ALA A 35 22.53 69.88 -36.10
CA ALA A 35 21.71 68.87 -35.44
C ALA A 35 22.56 67.76 -34.80
N LEU A 36 22.06 67.17 -33.72
CA LEU A 36 22.71 66.01 -33.09
C LEU A 36 22.17 64.71 -33.70
N SER A 37 23.07 63.83 -34.13
CA SER A 37 22.74 62.47 -34.55
C SER A 37 23.46 61.44 -33.68
N ILE A 38 22.91 60.22 -33.60
CA ILE A 38 23.56 59.11 -32.91
C ILE A 38 24.82 58.73 -33.71
N ASP A 39 25.96 58.73 -33.04
CA ASP A 39 27.22 58.27 -33.61
C ASP A 39 27.43 56.78 -33.34
N GLN A 40 27.37 56.38 -32.07
CA GLN A 40 27.55 54.98 -31.66
C GLN A 40 26.61 54.61 -30.51
N ILE A 41 26.23 53.34 -30.45
CA ILE A 41 25.43 52.72 -29.39
C ILE A 41 26.26 51.62 -28.77
N TYR A 42 26.28 51.57 -27.44
CA TYR A 42 27.03 50.60 -26.65
C TYR A 42 26.10 49.88 -25.68
N ASP A 43 26.17 48.55 -25.67
CA ASP A 43 25.47 47.69 -24.70
C ASP A 43 26.27 47.54 -23.38
N THR A 44 27.44 48.17 -23.29
CA THR A 44 28.35 48.18 -22.13
C THR A 44 28.64 49.59 -21.67
N ASP A 45 28.93 49.75 -20.38
CA ASP A 45 29.32 51.01 -19.77
C ASP A 45 30.79 51.35 -20.07
N VAL A 46 31.30 52.47 -19.54
CA VAL A 46 32.68 52.95 -19.77
C VAL A 46 33.71 51.99 -19.17
N ASP A 47 33.32 51.28 -18.11
CA ASP A 47 34.12 50.26 -17.44
C ASP A 47 33.99 48.85 -18.07
N GLY A 48 33.19 48.70 -19.14
CA GLY A 48 32.93 47.42 -19.80
C GLY A 48 31.81 46.58 -19.17
N THR A 49 31.19 47.04 -18.08
CA THR A 49 30.04 46.36 -17.47
C THR A 49 28.86 46.32 -18.43
N GLN A 50 28.18 45.17 -18.57
CA GLN A 50 26.96 45.12 -19.40
C GLN A 50 25.86 46.01 -18.82
N LEU A 51 25.30 46.87 -19.67
CA LEU A 51 24.18 47.75 -19.33
C LEU A 51 22.83 47.06 -19.55
N VAL A 52 22.77 46.19 -20.56
CA VAL A 52 21.57 45.41 -20.88
C VAL A 52 21.71 44.02 -20.27
N THR A 53 20.87 43.70 -19.30
CA THR A 53 20.69 42.30 -18.89
C THR A 53 19.84 41.60 -19.95
N ARG A 54 20.48 40.96 -20.92
CA ARG A 54 19.80 40.03 -21.83
C ARG A 54 19.56 38.72 -21.11
N ALA A 55 18.43 38.06 -21.36
CA ALA A 55 18.30 36.65 -21.02
C ALA A 55 19.45 35.91 -21.72
N ILE A 56 20.35 35.33 -20.93
CA ILE A 56 21.47 34.53 -21.44
C ILE A 56 20.83 33.30 -22.11
N GLY A 57 21.22 33.03 -23.36
CA GLY A 57 20.56 32.09 -24.25
C GLY A 57 20.17 30.76 -23.59
N GLY A 58 18.93 30.36 -23.82
CA GLY A 58 18.28 29.12 -23.41
C GLY A 58 16.96 28.97 -24.17
N GLU A 59 16.27 27.85 -23.99
CA GLU A 59 14.93 27.68 -24.58
C GLU A 59 14.00 28.79 -24.06
N THR A 60 13.46 29.60 -24.97
CA THR A 60 12.50 30.65 -24.60
C THR A 60 11.20 29.98 -24.18
N LEU A 61 10.81 30.14 -22.91
CA LEU A 61 9.47 29.77 -22.47
C LEU A 61 8.44 30.62 -23.24
N LYS A 62 7.78 30.01 -24.21
CA LYS A 62 6.62 30.61 -24.88
C LYS A 62 5.40 30.26 -24.05
N ALA A 63 4.95 31.20 -23.23
CA ALA A 63 3.68 31.10 -22.51
C ALA A 63 2.71 32.11 -23.10
N ASP A 64 1.49 31.69 -23.39
CA ASP A 64 0.42 32.60 -23.85
C ASP A 64 0.05 33.60 -22.74
N LYS A 65 0.12 33.16 -21.47
CA LYS A 65 -0.19 33.98 -20.30
C LYS A 65 0.47 33.40 -19.05
N ILE A 66 1.10 34.26 -18.24
CA ILE A 66 1.52 33.95 -16.87
C ILE A 66 0.83 34.98 -15.97
N ILE A 67 0.02 34.50 -15.02
CA ILE A 67 -0.62 35.35 -13.99
C ILE A 67 -0.09 34.88 -12.65
N VAL A 68 0.51 35.79 -11.89
CA VAL A 68 0.95 35.55 -10.51
C VAL A 68 0.32 36.63 -9.65
N GLY A 69 -0.57 36.22 -8.74
CA GLY A 69 -1.21 37.11 -7.77
C GLY A 69 -0.28 37.51 -6.63
N SER A 70 -0.82 38.28 -5.68
CA SER A 70 -0.15 38.55 -4.40
C SER A 70 -0.75 37.68 -3.30
N LYS A 71 -0.01 37.49 -2.21
CA LYS A 71 -0.51 36.78 -1.02
C LYS A 71 -1.77 37.44 -0.42
N ASP A 72 -1.93 38.75 -0.64
CA ASP A 72 -3.03 39.54 -0.09
C ASP A 72 -4.32 39.41 -0.93
N ASP A 73 -4.27 38.74 -2.08
CA ASP A 73 -5.41 38.41 -2.95
C ASP A 73 -5.51 36.88 -3.13
N PRO A 74 -6.15 36.16 -2.19
CA PRO A 74 -6.14 34.69 -2.14
C PRO A 74 -6.93 34.03 -3.28
N ASP A 75 -7.74 34.80 -4.02
CA ASP A 75 -8.52 34.29 -5.15
C ASP A 75 -7.66 34.08 -6.41
N GLN A 76 -6.42 34.59 -6.41
CA GLN A 76 -5.46 34.39 -7.48
C GLN A 76 -4.34 33.44 -7.07
N PRO A 77 -3.86 32.58 -7.99
CA PRO A 77 -2.73 31.74 -7.69
C PRO A 77 -1.49 32.60 -7.46
N PHE A 78 -0.75 32.34 -6.38
CA PHE A 78 0.49 33.04 -6.08
C PHE A 78 1.60 32.08 -5.68
N LEU A 79 2.83 32.54 -5.85
CA LEU A 79 4.04 31.82 -5.46
C LEU A 79 4.64 32.47 -4.21
N SER A 80 5.14 31.65 -3.29
CA SER A 80 5.89 32.16 -2.15
C SER A 80 7.12 31.31 -1.90
N ASN A 81 8.13 31.89 -1.26
CA ASN A 81 9.20 31.10 -0.67
C ASN A 81 8.75 30.59 0.71
N SER A 82 9.30 29.47 1.18
CA SER A 82 9.18 29.13 2.60
C SER A 82 10.01 30.10 3.44
N VAL A 83 9.57 30.39 4.67
CA VAL A 83 10.42 30.98 5.70
C VAL A 83 10.88 29.83 6.60
N LYS A 84 12.17 29.74 6.90
CA LYS A 84 12.71 28.83 7.91
C LYS A 84 12.24 29.26 9.31
N GLU A 85 12.31 28.37 10.30
CA GLU A 85 11.96 28.70 11.70
C GLU A 85 12.77 29.88 12.27
N ASP A 86 13.93 30.20 11.68
CA ASP A 86 14.78 31.33 12.05
C ASP A 86 14.37 32.68 11.41
N GLY A 87 13.22 32.72 10.71
CA GLY A 87 12.71 33.91 10.04
C GLY A 87 13.44 34.27 8.74
N LYS A 88 14.40 33.46 8.29
CA LYS A 88 15.08 33.66 7.00
C LYS A 88 14.34 32.94 5.88
N GLU A 89 14.40 33.50 4.69
CA GLU A 89 13.89 32.82 3.50
C GLU A 89 14.60 31.46 3.32
N GLY A 90 13.79 30.42 3.16
CA GLY A 90 14.23 29.09 2.77
C GLY A 90 14.51 29.00 1.28
N ASN A 91 14.66 27.79 0.76
CA ASN A 91 14.85 27.54 -0.67
C ASN A 91 13.71 26.68 -1.24
N LYS A 92 12.48 26.86 -0.74
CA LYS A 92 11.31 26.07 -1.17
C LYS A 92 10.37 26.96 -1.97
N LEU A 93 9.91 26.48 -3.11
CA LEU A 93 8.82 27.11 -3.84
C LEU A 93 7.49 26.56 -3.32
N ASN A 94 6.65 27.43 -2.77
CA ASN A 94 5.26 27.12 -2.43
C ASN A 94 4.36 27.63 -3.55
N VAL A 95 3.48 26.77 -4.04
CA VAL A 95 2.43 27.11 -5.01
C VAL A 95 1.11 27.16 -4.26
N HIS A 96 0.45 28.32 -4.26
CA HIS A 96 -0.86 28.50 -3.64
C HIS A 96 -1.89 28.64 -4.75
N ALA A 97 -2.66 27.59 -5.00
CA ALA A 97 -3.72 27.57 -6.01
C ALA A 97 -4.79 26.55 -5.62
N ALA A 98 -6.04 26.80 -6.01
CA ALA A 98 -7.14 25.85 -5.79
C ALA A 98 -6.95 24.54 -6.59
N LEU A 99 -6.34 24.64 -7.77
CA LEU A 99 -5.99 23.51 -8.62
C LEU A 99 -4.58 23.72 -9.16
N THR A 100 -3.76 22.67 -9.16
CA THR A 100 -2.46 22.66 -9.80
C THR A 100 -2.38 21.44 -10.70
N GLU A 101 -2.05 21.64 -11.97
CA GLU A 101 -1.91 20.58 -12.96
C GLU A 101 -0.46 20.57 -13.48
N PHE A 102 0.16 19.39 -13.47
CA PHE A 102 1.45 19.15 -14.08
C PHE A 102 1.26 18.19 -15.25
N THR A 103 1.50 18.65 -16.46
CA THR A 103 1.48 17.80 -17.66
C THR A 103 2.85 17.19 -17.90
N GLY A 104 2.92 15.88 -18.11
CA GLY A 104 4.17 15.15 -18.37
C GLY A 104 4.81 14.56 -17.13
N ASN A 105 6.12 14.29 -17.19
CA ASN A 105 6.84 13.59 -16.13
C ASN A 105 7.24 14.53 -15.00
N LEU A 106 6.86 14.20 -13.76
CA LEU A 106 7.34 14.88 -12.56
C LEU A 106 8.56 14.15 -11.99
N ARG A 107 9.73 14.82 -11.97
CA ARG A 107 10.93 14.33 -11.27
C ARG A 107 11.11 15.09 -9.97
N THR A 108 10.98 14.40 -8.84
CA THR A 108 11.06 15.00 -7.50
C THR A 108 11.79 14.05 -6.54
N GLY A 109 12.28 14.58 -5.41
CA GLY A 109 12.92 13.78 -4.37
C GLY A 109 11.91 12.95 -3.59
N ALA A 110 11.03 13.62 -2.84
CA ALA A 110 9.95 12.98 -2.09
C ALA A 110 8.60 13.57 -2.50
N ILE A 111 7.57 12.72 -2.52
CA ILE A 111 6.17 13.13 -2.66
C ILE A 111 5.51 12.86 -1.32
N SER A 112 5.04 13.92 -0.66
CA SER A 112 4.29 13.84 0.59
C SER A 112 2.92 14.49 0.37
N SER A 113 1.85 13.75 0.63
CA SER A 113 0.47 14.26 0.64
C SER A 113 -0.11 14.14 2.04
N TYR A 114 -0.86 15.15 2.47
CA TYR A 114 -1.63 15.09 3.72
C TYR A 114 -3.01 14.43 3.52
N GLY A 115 -3.42 14.20 2.27
CA GLY A 115 -4.69 13.57 1.90
C GLY A 115 -4.50 12.31 1.07
N ALA A 116 -5.60 11.84 0.49
CA ALA A 116 -5.55 10.73 -0.47
C ALA A 116 -4.71 11.10 -1.70
N LEU A 117 -3.94 10.15 -2.20
CA LEU A 117 -3.34 10.19 -3.52
C LEU A 117 -4.16 9.24 -4.41
N ASP A 118 -4.76 9.78 -5.45
CA ASP A 118 -5.44 8.99 -6.47
C ASP A 118 -4.50 8.80 -7.67
N VAL A 119 -4.32 7.56 -8.09
CA VAL A 119 -3.46 7.19 -9.22
C VAL A 119 -4.34 6.47 -10.23
N ASN A 120 -4.77 7.20 -11.26
CA ASN A 120 -5.50 6.63 -12.38
C ASN A 120 -4.52 6.03 -13.40
N GLY A 121 -4.05 4.82 -13.11
CA GLY A 121 -3.05 4.10 -13.90
C GLY A 121 -2.24 3.12 -13.06
N GLU A 122 -1.02 2.82 -13.51
CA GLU A 122 -0.10 1.95 -12.79
C GLU A 122 0.72 2.75 -11.76
N LEU A 123 0.85 2.21 -10.54
CA LEU A 123 1.82 2.67 -9.55
C LEU A 123 2.96 1.66 -9.48
N ALA A 124 4.17 2.06 -9.82
CA ALA A 124 5.37 1.24 -9.71
C ALA A 124 6.43 1.94 -8.86
N VAL A 125 7.02 1.20 -7.91
CA VAL A 125 8.14 1.66 -7.09
C VAL A 125 9.35 0.79 -7.39
N THR A 126 10.44 1.43 -7.81
CA THR A 126 11.72 0.79 -8.09
C THR A 126 12.75 1.16 -7.03
N ALA A 127 13.43 0.16 -6.48
CA ALA A 127 14.59 0.34 -5.63
C ALA A 127 15.85 0.00 -6.45
N GLY A 128 16.65 1.02 -6.78
CA GLY A 128 17.75 0.85 -7.73
C GLY A 128 17.23 0.53 -9.13
N SER A 129 17.59 -0.63 -9.68
CA SER A 129 17.16 -1.11 -11.00
C SER A 129 16.02 -2.12 -10.96
N GLU A 130 15.51 -2.46 -9.77
CA GLU A 130 14.49 -3.50 -9.60
C GLU A 130 13.17 -2.90 -9.14
N GLN A 131 12.08 -3.42 -9.70
CA GLN A 131 10.73 -3.10 -9.24
C GLN A 131 10.44 -3.90 -7.96
N VAL A 132 10.08 -3.21 -6.89
CA VAL A 132 9.83 -3.83 -5.57
C VAL A 132 8.36 -3.81 -5.15
N PHE A 133 7.57 -2.92 -5.76
CA PHE A 133 6.15 -2.80 -5.53
C PHE A 133 5.46 -2.31 -6.80
N LYS A 134 4.33 -2.92 -7.15
CA LYS A 134 3.51 -2.52 -8.28
C LYS A 134 2.01 -2.71 -7.99
N VAL A 135 1.20 -1.75 -8.41
CA VAL A 135 -0.25 -1.88 -8.57
C VAL A 135 -0.57 -1.70 -10.04
N ASN A 136 -1.06 -2.75 -10.71
CA ASN A 136 -1.37 -2.71 -12.14
C ASN A 136 -2.77 -2.11 -12.41
N ASP A 137 -3.13 -1.98 -13.68
CA ASP A 137 -4.43 -1.48 -14.15
C ASP A 137 -5.62 -2.39 -13.79
N SER A 138 -5.35 -3.66 -13.49
CA SER A 138 -6.33 -4.64 -13.01
C SER A 138 -6.54 -4.58 -11.49
N GLY A 139 -5.72 -3.78 -10.78
CA GLY A 139 -5.74 -3.65 -9.32
C GLY A 139 -4.97 -4.74 -8.58
N ASP A 140 -4.21 -5.59 -9.29
CA ASP A 140 -3.35 -6.57 -8.64
C ASP A 140 -2.14 -5.87 -8.03
N VAL A 141 -1.75 -6.35 -6.84
CA VAL A 141 -0.60 -5.85 -6.10
C VAL A 141 0.50 -6.90 -6.15
N ASP A 142 1.65 -6.52 -6.71
CA ASP A 142 2.86 -7.33 -6.75
C ASP A 142 3.94 -6.72 -5.84
N MET A 143 4.53 -7.55 -4.99
CA MET A 143 5.54 -7.17 -4.01
C MET A 143 6.63 -8.23 -3.96
N SER A 144 7.88 -7.85 -4.23
CA SER A 144 9.00 -8.79 -4.20
C SER A 144 9.52 -9.10 -2.78
N GLY A 145 9.20 -8.22 -1.81
CA GLY A 145 9.61 -8.34 -0.42
C GLY A 145 8.50 -8.84 0.52
N SER A 146 8.86 -9.03 1.79
CA SER A 146 7.91 -9.39 2.84
C SER A 146 6.88 -8.29 3.10
N VAL A 147 5.64 -8.70 3.37
CA VAL A 147 4.54 -7.79 3.72
C VAL A 147 4.20 -7.95 5.21
N ALA A 148 4.18 -6.82 5.93
CA ALA A 148 3.70 -6.75 7.32
C ALA A 148 2.45 -5.89 7.39
N VAL A 149 1.34 -6.47 7.85
CA VAL A 149 0.06 -5.76 8.04
C VAL A 149 -0.17 -5.60 9.54
N ALA A 150 -0.15 -4.36 10.03
CA ALA A 150 -0.33 -4.08 11.46
C ALA A 150 -1.77 -4.32 11.95
N GLY A 151 -2.75 -4.24 11.05
CA GLY A 151 -4.17 -4.47 11.33
C GLY A 151 -4.66 -5.84 10.87
N SER A 152 -5.99 -6.01 10.86
CA SER A 152 -6.62 -7.22 10.35
C SER A 152 -6.38 -7.38 8.84
N PHE A 153 -6.03 -8.59 8.42
CA PHE A 153 -5.96 -8.97 7.01
C PHE A 153 -7.25 -9.70 6.60
N SER A 154 -7.86 -9.31 5.48
CA SER A 154 -9.07 -9.94 4.93
C SER A 154 -8.95 -10.06 3.42
N ALA A 155 -9.17 -11.27 2.90
CA ALA A 155 -9.16 -11.57 1.47
C ALA A 155 -10.51 -12.18 1.05
N LYS A 156 -11.22 -11.52 0.12
CA LYS A 156 -12.55 -11.96 -0.35
C LYS A 156 -12.48 -13.17 -1.27
N SER A 157 -11.42 -13.28 -2.07
CA SER A 157 -11.22 -14.33 -3.07
C SER A 157 -10.38 -15.50 -2.56
N GLY A 158 -10.19 -15.60 -1.24
CA GLY A 158 -9.35 -16.62 -0.61
C GLY A 158 -7.87 -16.23 -0.54
N ILE A 159 -7.06 -17.16 -0.04
CA ILE A 159 -5.61 -17.01 0.12
C ILE A 159 -4.97 -18.29 -0.43
N GLU A 160 -4.08 -18.12 -1.40
CA GLU A 160 -3.17 -19.17 -1.82
C GLU A 160 -1.80 -18.91 -1.20
N VAL A 161 -1.29 -19.89 -0.46
CA VAL A 161 0.06 -19.83 0.11
C VAL A 161 0.91 -20.88 -0.60
N SER A 162 1.77 -20.42 -1.50
CA SER A 162 2.76 -21.25 -2.19
C SER A 162 4.14 -21.06 -1.55
N GLY A 163 4.91 -22.14 -1.39
CA GLY A 163 6.25 -22.09 -0.81
C GLY A 163 6.40 -22.99 0.42
N GLY A 164 7.18 -22.53 1.41
CA GLY A 164 7.52 -23.28 2.61
C GLY A 164 6.41 -23.38 3.66
N MET A 165 6.70 -23.00 4.91
CA MET A 165 5.81 -23.16 6.05
C MET A 165 4.89 -21.96 6.25
N ALA A 166 3.59 -22.20 6.44
CA ALA A 166 2.64 -21.21 6.93
C ALA A 166 2.48 -21.36 8.45
N VAL A 167 2.64 -20.27 9.20
CA VAL A 167 2.46 -20.25 10.66
C VAL A 167 1.27 -19.34 10.98
N LEU A 168 0.28 -19.90 11.68
CA LEU A 168 -0.87 -19.16 12.20
C LEU A 168 -0.75 -19.09 13.72
N ASP A 169 -0.10 -18.03 14.22
CA ASP A 169 0.01 -17.77 15.65
C ASP A 169 -1.21 -16.99 16.14
N VAL A 170 -2.31 -17.71 16.30
CA VAL A 170 -3.60 -17.16 16.75
C VAL A 170 -4.22 -18.07 17.82
N PRO A 171 -5.00 -17.52 18.78
CA PRO A 171 -5.64 -18.32 19.81
C PRO A 171 -6.66 -19.35 19.28
N GLN A 172 -7.24 -19.08 18.11
CA GLN A 172 -8.26 -19.93 17.50
C GLN A 172 -8.20 -19.86 15.98
N VAL A 173 -8.39 -21.02 15.34
CA VAL A 173 -8.58 -21.15 13.89
C VAL A 173 -9.96 -21.76 13.66
N MET A 174 -10.81 -21.06 12.90
CA MET A 174 -12.15 -21.52 12.55
C MET A 174 -12.21 -21.88 11.06
N VAL A 175 -12.58 -23.13 10.76
CA VAL A 175 -12.83 -23.58 9.39
C VAL A 175 -14.34 -23.67 9.19
N GLY A 176 -14.89 -22.75 8.39
CA GLY A 176 -16.33 -22.72 8.12
C GLY A 176 -16.80 -23.78 7.11
N GLY A 177 -15.87 -24.30 6.28
CA GLY A 177 -16.16 -25.38 5.33
C GLY A 177 -16.24 -26.76 6.00
N ASN A 178 -16.82 -27.74 5.30
CA ASN A 178 -17.01 -29.10 5.83
C ASN A 178 -15.84 -30.06 5.53
N MET A 179 -14.77 -29.60 4.85
CA MET A 179 -13.65 -30.46 4.44
C MET A 179 -12.32 -29.71 4.57
N VAL A 180 -11.34 -30.39 5.17
CA VAL A 180 -9.93 -29.99 5.18
C VAL A 180 -9.15 -31.06 4.42
N THR A 181 -8.47 -30.66 3.35
CA THR A 181 -7.66 -31.57 2.52
C THR A 181 -6.19 -31.39 2.85
N LEU A 182 -5.52 -32.47 3.26
CA LEU A 182 -4.08 -32.51 3.50
C LEU A 182 -3.39 -33.23 2.32
N ASN A 183 -2.10 -32.97 2.12
CA ASN A 183 -1.26 -33.63 1.09
C ASN A 183 -1.70 -33.53 -0.38
N LYS A 184 -2.58 -32.60 -0.75
CA LYS A 184 -3.07 -32.47 -2.13
C LYS A 184 -1.95 -32.38 -3.19
N ASN A 185 -0.82 -31.76 -2.83
CA ASN A 185 0.34 -31.56 -3.70
C ASN A 185 1.59 -32.34 -3.24
N ALA A 186 1.42 -33.35 -2.37
CA ALA A 186 2.55 -34.14 -1.91
C ALA A 186 3.11 -35.01 -3.05
N SER A 187 4.43 -35.04 -3.21
CA SER A 187 5.10 -35.84 -4.27
C SER A 187 5.25 -37.33 -3.91
N LYS A 188 4.94 -37.71 -2.66
CA LYS A 188 5.00 -39.07 -2.12
C LYS A 188 3.94 -39.24 -1.03
N GLU A 189 3.64 -40.50 -0.70
CA GLU A 189 2.83 -40.85 0.47
C GLU A 189 3.51 -40.31 1.74
N ASN A 190 2.81 -39.41 2.44
CA ASN A 190 3.29 -38.77 3.66
C ASN A 190 2.25 -38.93 4.76
N ASN A 191 2.71 -39.24 5.96
CA ASN A 191 1.84 -39.21 7.14
C ASN A 191 1.39 -37.77 7.40
N SER A 192 0.15 -37.59 7.85
CA SER A 192 -0.43 -36.26 8.04
C SER A 192 -1.43 -36.23 9.16
N GLY A 193 -1.50 -35.12 9.88
CA GLY A 193 -2.34 -35.07 11.06
C GLY A 193 -2.13 -33.83 11.91
N PHE A 194 -2.58 -33.95 13.14
CA PHE A 194 -2.55 -32.90 14.14
C PHE A 194 -1.67 -33.33 15.31
N GLU A 195 -0.84 -32.40 15.78
CA GLU A 195 0.00 -32.57 16.97
C GLU A 195 -0.35 -31.51 18.00
N VAL A 196 -0.40 -31.92 19.26
CA VAL A 196 -0.58 -31.07 20.42
C VAL A 196 0.68 -31.17 21.26
N ILE A 197 1.47 -30.10 21.28
CA ILE A 197 2.66 -29.97 22.12
C ILE A 197 2.21 -29.68 23.57
N ARG A 198 2.71 -30.46 24.53
CA ARG A 198 2.23 -30.47 25.92
C ARG A 198 3.30 -30.08 26.94
N LYS A 199 4.09 -29.03 26.67
CA LYS A 199 5.20 -28.56 27.53
C LYS A 199 6.14 -29.73 27.91
N ASP A 200 6.06 -30.21 29.16
CA ASP A 200 6.95 -31.24 29.73
C ASP A 200 6.41 -32.68 29.57
N GLU A 201 5.26 -32.84 28.93
CA GLU A 201 4.69 -34.14 28.59
C GLU A 201 4.90 -34.48 27.11
N PRO A 202 4.94 -35.78 26.76
CA PRO A 202 5.02 -36.16 25.36
C PRO A 202 3.86 -35.59 24.54
N SER A 203 4.17 -35.16 23.31
CA SER A 203 3.18 -34.65 22.37
C SER A 203 2.07 -35.65 22.15
N ALA A 204 0.83 -35.18 22.09
CA ALA A 204 -0.30 -35.99 21.66
C ALA A 204 -0.52 -35.81 20.16
N LYS A 205 -0.81 -36.89 19.43
CA LYS A 205 -0.95 -36.90 17.97
C LYS A 205 -2.22 -37.61 17.52
N LEU A 206 -2.86 -37.05 16.52
CA LEU A 206 -3.85 -37.71 15.66
C LEU A 206 -3.28 -37.73 14.24
N LEU A 207 -2.89 -38.91 13.76
CA LEU A 207 -2.06 -39.06 12.57
C LEU A 207 -2.68 -40.08 11.62
N TRP A 208 -2.83 -39.73 10.35
CA TRP A 208 -3.00 -40.69 9.27
C TRP A 208 -1.65 -41.30 8.93
N ASP A 209 -1.51 -42.61 9.06
CA ASP A 209 -0.30 -43.35 8.72
C ASP A 209 -0.48 -44.11 7.41
N GLU A 210 0.32 -43.75 6.42
CA GLU A 210 0.23 -44.31 5.07
C GLU A 210 0.68 -45.77 5.00
N LYS A 211 1.57 -46.19 5.91
CA LYS A 211 2.06 -47.58 5.90
C LYS A 211 1.01 -48.56 6.43
N SER A 212 0.34 -48.20 7.52
CA SER A 212 -0.73 -48.98 8.13
C SER A 212 -2.10 -48.70 7.51
N LYS A 213 -2.19 -47.70 6.62
CA LYS A 213 -3.40 -47.27 5.91
C LYS A 213 -4.55 -46.98 6.89
N GLY A 214 -4.25 -46.26 7.98
CA GLY A 214 -5.22 -46.00 9.04
C GLY A 214 -4.89 -44.80 9.93
N TRP A 215 -5.89 -44.39 10.71
CA TRP A 215 -5.71 -43.37 11.75
C TRP A 215 -5.06 -43.96 13.00
N MET A 216 -4.00 -43.30 13.44
CA MET A 216 -3.29 -43.54 14.69
C MET A 216 -3.58 -42.40 15.66
N ILE A 217 -3.83 -42.76 16.93
CA ILE A 217 -3.98 -41.80 18.02
C ILE A 217 -3.08 -42.24 19.17
N GLY A 218 -2.38 -41.30 19.79
CA GLY A 218 -1.52 -41.61 20.92
C GLY A 218 -0.64 -40.44 21.35
N THR A 219 0.26 -40.71 22.28
CA THR A 219 1.34 -39.79 22.62
C THR A 219 2.65 -40.33 22.12
N ASP A 220 3.60 -39.44 21.81
CA ASP A 220 4.99 -39.87 21.66
C ASP A 220 5.43 -40.59 22.93
N VAL A 221 6.28 -41.59 22.78
CA VAL A 221 6.80 -42.33 23.93
C VAL A 221 7.94 -41.51 24.51
N LYS A 222 7.85 -41.15 25.80
CA LYS A 222 8.99 -40.64 26.59
C LYS A 222 10.13 -41.65 26.42
N GLU A 223 11.32 -41.19 26.06
CA GLU A 223 12.50 -42.04 25.87
C GLU A 223 12.66 -42.96 27.10
N GLY A 224 12.51 -44.28 26.90
CA GLY A 224 12.54 -45.29 27.98
C GLY A 224 11.21 -45.95 28.37
N MET A 225 10.05 -45.53 27.83
CA MET A 225 8.78 -46.28 27.99
C MET A 225 8.42 -47.04 26.71
N ARG A 226 7.86 -48.26 26.85
CA ARG A 226 7.37 -49.06 25.70
C ARG A 226 6.00 -48.52 25.24
N PRO A 227 5.74 -48.32 23.95
CA PRO A 227 4.46 -47.81 23.47
C PRO A 227 3.35 -48.85 23.67
N ALA A 228 2.24 -48.45 24.30
CA ALA A 228 0.97 -49.13 24.17
C ALA A 228 0.34 -48.68 22.83
N ALA A 229 0.52 -49.47 21.78
CA ALA A 229 -0.18 -49.23 20.52
C ALA A 229 -1.65 -49.63 20.68
N CYS A 230 -2.57 -48.66 20.63
CA CYS A 230 -3.99 -48.96 20.41
C CYS A 230 -4.25 -48.88 18.89
N SER A 231 -4.27 -50.03 18.22
CA SER A 231 -4.78 -50.11 16.85
C SER A 231 -6.31 -50.18 16.87
N MET A 232 -6.98 -49.20 16.28
CA MET A 232 -8.41 -49.31 15.99
C MET A 232 -8.57 -50.04 14.65
N SER A 233 -9.08 -51.26 14.66
CA SER A 233 -9.45 -51.99 13.44
C SER A 233 -10.70 -51.38 12.79
N PRO A 234 -10.92 -51.54 11.48
CA PRO A 234 -12.11 -51.02 10.80
C PRO A 234 -13.38 -51.64 11.37
N MET A 235 -14.38 -50.81 11.68
CA MET A 235 -15.71 -51.26 12.11
C MET A 235 -16.47 -51.81 10.88
N GLU A 236 -16.58 -53.13 10.76
CA GLU A 236 -17.58 -53.75 9.88
C GLU A 236 -18.97 -53.58 10.50
N GLN A 237 -19.85 -52.84 9.82
CA GLN A 237 -21.26 -52.76 10.18
C GLN A 237 -21.96 -54.07 9.81
N SER A 238 -22.15 -54.94 10.80
CA SER A 238 -23.12 -56.03 10.73
C SER A 238 -23.78 -56.19 12.09
N GLY A 239 -25.06 -55.79 12.16
CA GLY A 239 -26.09 -56.35 13.03
C GLY A 239 -25.79 -56.49 14.53
N SER A 240 -26.43 -55.63 15.33
CA SER A 240 -26.75 -55.82 16.75
C SER A 240 -26.09 -57.00 17.48
N SER A 241 -24.99 -56.74 18.18
CA SER A 241 -24.69 -57.40 19.45
C SER A 241 -23.62 -56.61 20.20
N CYS A 242 -23.94 -56.21 21.44
CA CYS A 242 -22.94 -55.71 22.37
C CYS A 242 -22.05 -56.89 22.78
N MET A 243 -20.78 -56.90 22.37
CA MET A 243 -19.76 -57.76 22.98
C MET A 243 -18.68 -56.89 23.63
N ALA A 244 -18.42 -57.18 24.90
CA ALA A 244 -17.41 -56.52 25.70
C ALA A 244 -16.00 -56.85 25.17
N ALA A 245 -15.23 -55.82 24.84
CA ALA A 245 -13.80 -55.96 24.64
C ALA A 245 -13.12 -56.13 26.01
N HIS A 246 -12.39 -57.22 26.20
CA HIS A 246 -11.42 -57.34 27.29
C HIS A 246 -10.26 -56.38 26.97
N LEU A 247 -10.22 -55.23 27.65
CA LEU A 247 -9.13 -54.25 27.56
C LEU A 247 -8.11 -54.52 28.68
N PRO A 248 -6.79 -54.51 28.40
CA PRO A 248 -5.80 -54.35 29.46
C PRO A 248 -5.98 -52.98 30.13
N MET A 249 -5.74 -52.95 31.44
CA MET A 249 -6.20 -52.00 32.46
C MET A 249 -5.65 -50.55 32.36
N ALA A 250 -5.30 -50.06 31.17
CA ALA A 250 -4.75 -48.71 30.95
C ALA A 250 -5.51 -47.88 29.89
N CYS A 251 -6.68 -48.32 29.45
CA CYS A 251 -7.53 -47.59 28.50
C CYS A 251 -8.89 -47.29 29.12
N ILE A 252 -9.05 -46.12 29.73
CA ILE A 252 -10.37 -45.58 30.07
C ILE A 252 -10.71 -44.48 29.06
N PRO A 253 -11.55 -44.74 28.04
CA PRO A 253 -12.38 -43.71 27.48
C PRO A 253 -13.73 -43.77 28.20
N THR A 254 -14.08 -42.71 28.92
CA THR A 254 -15.45 -42.50 29.40
C THR A 254 -16.34 -42.22 28.18
N VAL A 255 -16.82 -43.27 27.52
CA VAL A 255 -17.84 -43.15 26.47
C VAL A 255 -19.20 -43.03 27.18
N SER A 256 -19.71 -41.81 27.30
CA SER A 256 -21.08 -41.57 27.75
C SER A 256 -22.05 -41.86 26.59
N CYS A 257 -22.61 -43.06 26.57
CA CYS A 257 -23.71 -43.40 25.67
C CYS A 257 -25.00 -42.70 26.13
N ILE A 258 -25.43 -41.64 25.44
CA ILE A 258 -26.78 -41.08 25.60
C ILE A 258 -27.80 -42.11 25.07
N ARG A 259 -28.47 -42.79 25.99
CA ARG A 259 -29.57 -43.72 25.69
C ARG A 259 -30.82 -42.90 25.38
N ARG A 260 -31.20 -42.78 24.10
CA ARG A 260 -32.50 -42.21 23.70
C ARG A 260 -33.58 -43.28 23.90
N THR A 261 -34.18 -43.35 25.08
CA THR A 261 -35.36 -44.20 25.31
C THR A 261 -36.57 -43.53 24.66
N GLY A 262 -36.99 -44.06 23.52
CA GLY A 262 -38.26 -43.72 22.89
C GLY A 262 -39.42 -44.37 23.65
N SER A 263 -40.23 -43.56 24.32
CA SER A 263 -41.57 -43.93 24.75
C SER A 263 -42.58 -43.37 23.76
N ARG A 264 -43.17 -44.26 22.95
CA ARG A 264 -44.44 -44.00 22.27
C ARG A 264 -45.53 -43.91 23.34
N LEU A 265 -46.23 -42.78 23.41
CA LEU A 265 -47.59 -42.74 23.93
C LEU A 265 -48.47 -41.94 22.96
N SER A 266 -49.53 -42.62 22.55
CA SER A 266 -50.60 -42.22 21.65
C SER A 266 -51.45 -41.05 22.20
N ALA A 267 -52.02 -40.29 21.25
CA ALA A 267 -52.72 -39.00 21.38
C ALA A 267 -54.08 -39.04 22.15
N PRO A 268 -54.74 -37.87 22.33
CA PRO A 268 -55.66 -37.42 21.27
C PRO A 268 -55.70 -35.90 20.98
N MET A 269 -55.85 -35.64 19.68
CA MET A 269 -56.57 -34.58 18.96
C MET A 269 -57.44 -33.59 19.78
N ARG A 270 -57.18 -32.27 19.62
CA ARG A 270 -58.23 -31.24 19.46
C ARG A 270 -57.72 -30.07 18.61
N ARG A 271 -58.59 -29.64 17.71
CA ARG A 271 -58.41 -28.68 16.61
C ARG A 271 -59.00 -27.33 17.02
N ALA A 272 -58.30 -26.22 16.79
CA ALA A 272 -58.93 -24.92 16.54
C ALA A 272 -57.96 -23.93 15.86
N THR A 273 -58.41 -23.49 14.68
CA THR A 273 -58.01 -22.37 13.81
C THR A 273 -57.76 -21.02 14.50
N SER A 274 -56.81 -20.18 14.02
CA SER A 274 -57.04 -19.11 13.01
C SER A 274 -55.95 -18.00 12.99
N ARG A 275 -55.74 -17.43 11.79
CA ARG A 275 -55.31 -16.05 11.40
C ARG A 275 -53.90 -15.52 11.79
N SER A 276 -53.06 -15.13 10.81
CA SER A 276 -52.94 -13.78 10.16
C SER A 276 -52.34 -12.74 11.13
N THR A 277 -51.29 -11.96 10.86
CA THR A 277 -51.00 -11.14 9.66
C THR A 277 -49.55 -10.58 9.72
N ARG A 278 -49.09 -10.03 8.59
CA ARG A 278 -47.86 -9.22 8.38
C ARG A 278 -47.67 -8.09 9.40
N HIS A 279 -46.41 -7.76 9.68
CA HIS A 279 -45.80 -6.47 9.34
C HIS A 279 -44.29 -6.64 9.12
#